data_AF-A0A256IPN1-F1
#
_entry.id   AF-A0A256IPN1-F1
#
_cell.length_a   1.000
_cell.length_b   1.000
_cell.length_c   1.000
_cell.angle_alpha   90.00
_cell.angle_beta   90.00
_cell.angle_gamma   90.00
#
_symmetry.space_group_name_H-M   'P 1'
#
loop_
_entity.id
_entity.type
_entity.pdbx_description
1 polymer ?
#
loop_
_entity_poly.entity_id
_entity_poly.type
_entity_poly.pdbx_seq_one_letter_code
_entity_poly.pdbx_strand_id
1 'polypeptide(L)' 'MIEFEAINVVVESTGDEYEVTAVNGLNQIETFVAGALNLNGFAFATSSMEIGEYGERIMVTQEENSRYLNLDVYPEEN' A
#
# COMPACT_ATOMS: atom_id res chain seq x y z
N MET A 1 -11.50 7.65 -6.89
CA MET A 1 -10.13 7.10 -6.90
C MET A 1 -9.37 7.82 -5.82
N ILE A 2 -8.86 7.06 -4.84
CA ILE A 2 -8.02 7.58 -3.75
C ILE A 2 -6.59 7.17 -4.11
N GLU A 3 -5.68 8.14 -4.16
CA GLU A 3 -4.28 7.96 -4.51
C GLU A 3 -3.42 8.63 -3.42
N PHE A 4 -2.46 7.91 -2.87
CA PHE A 4 -1.63 8.38 -1.75
C PHE A 4 -0.17 8.00 -1.93
N GLU A 5 0.70 9.00 -1.86
CA GLU A 5 2.16 8.81 -1.90
C GLU A 5 2.69 8.52 -0.50
N ALA A 6 3.17 7.29 -0.30
CA ALA A 6 3.69 6.76 0.94
C ALA A 6 5.21 6.58 0.90
N ILE A 7 5.86 6.91 2.01
CA ILE A 7 7.29 6.65 2.30
C ILE A 7 7.50 5.43 3.20
N ASN A 8 6.45 4.95 3.88
CA ASN A 8 6.46 3.66 4.58
C ASN A 8 5.07 3.03 4.45
N VAL A 9 5.02 1.73 4.16
CA VAL A 9 3.79 0.94 4.06
C VAL A 9 3.92 -0.35 4.85
N VAL A 10 3.02 -0.54 5.80
CA VAL A 10 2.83 -1.79 6.54
C VAL A 10 1.53 -2.44 6.07
N VAL A 11 1.63 -3.68 5.63
CA VAL A 11 0.49 -4.50 5.23
C VAL A 11 0.23 -5.53 6.30
N GLU A 12 -1.02 -5.75 6.71
CA GLU A 12 -1.43 -6.83 7.61
C GLU A 12 -2.68 -7.54 7.07
N SER A 13 -2.77 -8.86 7.30
CA SER A 13 -3.95 -9.66 6.93
C SER A 13 -4.83 -9.87 8.16
N THR A 14 -6.09 -9.45 8.07
CA THR A 14 -7.09 -9.49 9.14
C THR A 14 -8.31 -10.29 8.69
N GLY A 15 -8.14 -11.61 8.56
CA GLY A 15 -9.21 -12.51 8.09
C GLY A 15 -9.27 -12.57 6.57
N ASP A 16 -10.41 -12.17 5.98
CA ASP A 16 -10.61 -12.15 4.52
C ASP A 16 -10.21 -10.81 3.88
N GLU A 17 -9.69 -9.88 4.68
CA GLU A 17 -9.31 -8.54 4.27
C GLU A 17 -7.84 -8.27 4.62
N TYR A 18 -7.31 -7.26 3.95
CA TYR A 18 -5.99 -6.70 4.15
C TYR A 18 -6.16 -5.25 4.60
N GLU A 19 -5.46 -4.93 5.67
CA GLU A 19 -5.31 -3.57 6.15
C GLU A 19 -3.93 -3.06 5.75
N VAL A 20 -3.90 -1.87 5.16
CA VAL A 20 -2.66 -1.22 4.75
C VAL A 20 -2.56 0.10 5.49
N THR A 21 -1.53 0.24 6.30
CA THR A 21 -1.19 1.49 6.98
C THR A 21 -0.04 2.16 6.25
N ALA A 22 -0.23 3.41 5.85
CA ALA A 22 0.76 4.17 5.11
C ALA A 22 1.09 5.50 5.81
N VAL A 23 2.34 5.95 5.64
CA VAL A 23 2.82 7.25 6.11
C VAL A 23 3.28 8.09 4.91
N ASN A 24 2.78 9.32 4.75
CA ASN A 24 3.27 10.24 3.71
C ASN A 24 4.47 11.08 4.17
N GLY A 25 5.06 11.84 3.23
CA GLY A 25 6.17 12.77 3.48
C GLY A 25 5.90 13.88 4.52
N LEU A 26 4.66 14.04 4.98
CA LEU A 26 4.27 14.96 6.06
C LEU A 26 4.11 14.24 7.42
N ASN A 27 4.49 12.97 7.53
CA ASN A 27 4.28 12.09 8.69
C ASN A 27 2.80 11.89 9.07
N GLN A 28 1.89 11.99 8.12
CA GLN A 28 0.47 11.68 8.34
C GLN A 28 0.23 10.20 8.05
N ILE A 29 -0.51 9.55 8.97
CA ILE A 29 -0.83 8.13 8.90
C ILE A 29 -2.24 7.97 8.35
N GLU A 30 -2.42 7.08 7.38
CA GLU A 30 -3.71 6.70 6.82
C GLU A 30 -3.82 5.17 6.75
N THR A 31 -5.04 4.64 6.96
CA THR A 31 -5.33 3.20 6.93
C THR A 31 -6.34 2.88 5.84
N PHE A 32 -6.02 1.91 4.98
CA PHE A 32 -6.84 1.44 3.87
C PHE A 32 -7.23 -0.02 4.09
N VAL A 33 -8.46 -0.39 3.70
CA VAL A 33 -8.95 -1.78 3.80
C VAL A 33 -9.36 -2.29 2.42
N ALA A 34 -8.84 -3.46 2.06
CA ALA A 34 -9.13 -4.12 0.78
C ALA A 34 -9.24 -5.64 0.95
N GLY A 35 -10.05 -6.30 0.12
CA GLY A 35 -10.16 -7.76 0.11
C GLY A 35 -9.00 -8.46 -0.61
N ALA A 36 -8.21 -7.72 -1.41
CA ALA A 36 -7.04 -8.24 -2.10
C ALA A 36 -6.04 -7.12 -2.41
N LEU A 37 -4.76 -7.49 -2.49
CA LEU A 37 -3.65 -6.58 -2.79
C LEU A 37 -2.98 -6.93 -4.11
N ASN A 38 -2.50 -5.91 -4.82
CA ASN A 38 -1.71 -6.04 -6.04
C ASN A 38 -0.50 -5.11 -5.97
N LEU A 39 0.72 -5.64 -5.92
CA LEU A 39 1.96 -4.87 -5.93
C LEU A 39 2.65 -4.99 -7.28
N ASN A 40 2.76 -3.92 -8.07
CA ASN A 40 3.45 -3.94 -9.36
C ASN A 40 3.07 -5.17 -10.25
N GLY A 41 1.82 -5.64 -10.18
CA GLY A 41 1.32 -6.80 -10.92
C GLY A 41 1.46 -8.17 -10.24
N PHE A 42 1.97 -8.24 -9.01
CA PHE A 42 1.99 -9.45 -8.19
C PHE A 42 0.94 -9.38 -7.09
N ALA A 43 0.01 -10.33 -7.10
CA ALA A 43 -0.91 -10.55 -5.99
C ALA A 43 -0.23 -11.42 -4.93
N PHE A 44 -0.27 -11.02 -3.67
CA PHE A 44 0.27 -11.81 -2.56
C PHE A 44 -0.80 -12.14 -1.53
N ALA A 45 -0.55 -13.21 -0.77
CA ALA A 45 -1.44 -13.73 0.28
C ALA A 45 -0.75 -13.78 1.66
N THR A 46 0.24 -12.92 1.92
CA THR A 46 1.09 -13.04 3.10
C THR A 46 0.52 -12.28 4.29
N SER A 47 0.61 -12.88 5.47
CA SER A 47 0.35 -12.22 6.75
C SER A 47 1.59 -11.40 7.12
N SER A 48 1.46 -10.09 6.96
CA SER A 48 2.47 -9.06 7.22
C SER A 48 3.63 -8.94 6.25
N MET A 49 3.86 -7.70 5.78
CA MET A 49 5.00 -7.29 4.97
C MET A 49 5.18 -5.78 5.12
N GLU A 50 6.43 -5.34 5.27
CA GLU A 50 6.81 -3.95 5.08
C GLU A 50 7.27 -3.79 3.62
N ILE A 51 6.74 -2.77 2.94
CA ILE A 51 7.02 -2.51 1.53
C ILE A 51 7.66 -1.12 1.44
N GLY A 52 8.77 -1.03 0.70
CA GLY A 52 9.55 0.19 0.52
C GLY A 52 10.79 0.22 1.40
N GLU A 53 11.98 0.19 0.81
CA GLU A 53 13.21 0.57 1.51
C GLU A 53 13.36 2.12 1.53
N TYR A 54 14.18 2.64 2.45
CA TYR A 54 14.48 4.08 2.52
C TYR A 54 14.91 4.61 1.14
N GLY A 55 14.10 5.52 0.58
CA GLY A 55 14.32 6.15 -0.73
C GLY A 55 13.28 5.77 -1.78
N GLU A 56 12.57 4.64 -1.63
CA GLU A 56 11.51 4.27 -2.57
C GLU A 56 10.24 5.08 -2.33
N ARG A 57 9.55 5.44 -3.42
CA ARG A 57 8.26 6.14 -3.41
C ARG A 57 7.16 5.13 -3.71
N ILE A 58 6.21 4.94 -2.80
CA ILE A 58 5.11 4.01 -3.01
C ILE A 58 3.82 4.77 -3.27
N MET A 59 3.08 4.40 -4.32
CA MET A 59 1.74 4.90 -4.57
C MET A 59 0.70 3.87 -4.14
N VAL A 60 -0.18 4.26 -3.22
CA VAL A 60 -1.31 3.45 -2.75
C VAL A 60 -2.58 3.93 -3.44
N THR A 61 -3.23 3.06 -4.23
CA THR A 61 -4.41 3.45 -5.01
C THR A 61 -5.58 2.49 -4.81
N GLN A 62 -6.75 3.04 -4.46
CA GLN A 62 -8.02 2.30 -4.38
C GLN A 62 -9.11 3.02 -5.20
N GLU A 63 -9.80 2.26 -6.04
CA GLU A 63 -11.05 2.75 -6.64
C GLU A 63 -12.20 2.71 -5.63
N GLU A 64 -13.13 3.65 -5.75
CA GLU A 64 -14.28 3.73 -4.85
C GLU A 64 -15.14 2.46 -5.01
N ASN A 65 -15.44 1.79 -3.89
CA ASN A 65 -16.12 0.48 -3.86
C ASN A 65 -15.33 -0.69 -4.48
N SER A 66 -14.03 -0.54 -4.77
CA SER A 66 -13.19 -1.65 -5.18
C SER A 66 -12.73 -2.48 -3.98
N ARG A 67 -12.72 -3.80 -4.15
CA ARG A 67 -12.12 -4.73 -3.19
C ARG A 67 -10.61 -4.87 -3.36
N TYR A 68 -10.01 -4.24 -4.37
CA TYR A 68 -8.60 -4.33 -4.69
C TYR A 68 -7.88 -3.02 -4.33
N LEU A 69 -6.72 -3.15 -3.69
CA LEU A 69 -5.75 -2.06 -3.50
C LEU A 69 -4.53 -2.33 -4.38
N ASN A 70 -4.12 -1.32 -5.15
CA ASN A 70 -2.87 -1.36 -5.91
C ASN A 70 -1.78 -0.61 -5.15
N LEU A 71 -0.60 -1.21 -5.10
CA LEU A 71 0.61 -0.65 -4.54
C LEU A 71 1.64 -0.58 -5.68
N ASP A 72 2.08 0.61 -6.04
CA ASP A 72 3.09 0.81 -7.07
C ASP A 72 4.37 1.35 -6.43
N VAL A 73 5.50 0.65 -6.62
CA VAL A 73 6.79 1.06 -6.04
C VAL A 73 7.64 1.69 -7.12
N TYR A 74 8.06 2.92 -6.90
CA TYR A 74 8.95 3.67 -7.77
C TYR A 74 10.31 3.84 -7.08
N PRO A 75 11.43 3.59 -7.77
CA PRO A 75 12.75 3.91 -7.24
C PRO A 75 12.89 5.43 -7.03
N GLU A 76 13.73 5.84 -6.09
CA GLU A 76 14.09 7.26 -5.90
C GLU A 76 14.68 7.82 -7.21
N GLU A 77 14.13 8.92 -7.71
CA GLU A 77 14.79 9.67 -8.77
C GLU A 77 16.00 10.41 -8.15
N ASN A 78 17.21 9.98 -8.51
CA ASN A 78 18.47 10.67 -8.16
C ASN A 78 18.54 12.08 -8.73
#